data_AF-A0A645J9I8-F1
#
_entry.id   AF-A0A645J9I8-F1
#
_cell.length_a   1.000
_cell.length_b   1.000
_cell.length_c   1.000
_cell.angle_alpha   90.00
_cell.angle_beta   90.00
_cell.angle_gamma   90.00
#
_symmetry.space_group_name_H-M   'P 1'
#
loop_
_entity.id
_entity.type
_entity.pdbx_description
1 polymer ?
#
loop_
_entity_poly.entity_id
_entity_poly.type
_entity_poly.pdbx_seq_one_letter_code
_entity_poly.pdbx_strand_id
1 'polypeptide(L)'
;MVSHDRYFLERVTDQQYAILPGPDGVVRLRHLPGGVDEYLRLRATENTSLSGRVTGVASAKAPAIEPSSALSGAELRAAQKEFTSVERRLGKLQEQINAARLALADRDQSDYLGLGVEMERIGALESELGELENRWYELGEILE
;
A
#
# COMPACT_ATOMS: atom_id res chain seq x y z
N MET A 1 4.36 -2.29 18.40
CA MET A 1 4.97 -2.45 17.07
C MET A 1 4.01 -1.84 16.07
N VAL A 2 4.49 -0.99 15.17
CA VAL A 2 3.66 -0.37 14.13
C VAL A 2 4.25 -0.84 12.79
N SER A 3 3.43 -1.50 11.97
CA SER A 3 3.81 -1.95 10.63
C SER A 3 2.98 -1.21 9.60
N HIS A 4 3.63 -0.74 8.55
CA HIS A 4 2.99 -0.14 7.38
C HIS A 4 2.85 -1.17 6.24
N ASP A 5 3.55 -2.30 6.35
CA ASP A 5 3.47 -3.39 5.39
C ASP A 5 2.19 -4.20 5.63
N ARG A 6 1.29 -4.07 4.67
CA ARG A 6 0.02 -4.80 4.60
C ARG A 6 0.24 -6.31 4.54
N TYR A 7 1.20 -6.78 3.75
CA TYR A 7 1.51 -8.19 3.59
C TYR A 7 1.99 -8.82 4.90
N PHE A 8 2.87 -8.10 5.61
CA PHE A 8 3.28 -8.51 6.95
C PHE A 8 2.09 -8.60 7.91
N LEU A 9 1.20 -7.60 7.91
CA LEU A 9 0.00 -7.62 8.74
C LEU A 9 -0.91 -8.81 8.39
N GLU A 10 -1.11 -9.09 7.11
CA GLU A 10 -1.99 -10.17 6.66
C GLU A 10 -1.45 -11.58 6.93
N ARG A 11 -0.13 -11.78 6.91
CA ARG A 11 0.46 -13.10 7.16
C ARG A 11 0.78 -13.39 8.62
N VAL A 12 1.05 -12.37 9.43
CA VAL A 12 1.54 -12.55 10.81
C VAL A 12 0.45 -12.33 11.84
N THR A 13 -0.65 -11.67 11.47
CA THR A 13 -1.77 -11.42 12.40
C THR A 13 -2.96 -12.31 12.11
N ASP A 14 -3.45 -12.99 13.15
CA ASP A 14 -4.64 -13.84 13.05
C ASP A 14 -5.95 -13.04 13.12
N GLN A 15 -5.93 -11.89 13.80
CA GLN A 15 -7.11 -11.04 14.02
C GLN A 15 -6.76 -9.57 13.78
N GLN A 16 -7.47 -8.93 12.85
CA GLN A 16 -7.25 -7.52 12.50
C GLN A 16 -8.46 -6.69 12.90
N TYR A 17 -8.22 -5.54 13.52
CA TYR A 17 -9.27 -4.63 13.96
C TYR A 17 -8.99 -3.22 13.47
N ALA A 18 -10.05 -2.50 13.12
CA ALA A 18 -9.99 -1.07 12.82
C ALA A 18 -10.85 -0.26 13.78
N ILE A 19 -10.40 0.98 13.99
CA ILE A 19 -11.13 2.00 14.70
C ILE A 19 -11.84 2.84 13.64
N LEU A 20 -13.16 2.72 13.56
CA LEU A 20 -13.98 3.39 12.55
C LEU A 20 -15.07 4.25 13.23
N PRO A 21 -15.41 5.42 12.67
CA PRO A 21 -16.53 6.21 13.16
C PRO A 21 -17.86 5.48 12.86
N GLY A 22 -18.70 5.35 13.89
CA GLY A 22 -20.07 4.88 13.73
C GLY A 22 -20.94 5.92 13.02
N PRO A 23 -22.12 5.51 12.50
CA PRO A 23 -23.07 6.42 11.85
C PRO A 23 -23.60 7.52 12.79
N ASP A 24 -23.48 7.31 14.09
CA ASP A 24 -23.78 8.25 15.19
C ASP A 24 -22.61 9.19 15.54
N GLY A 25 -21.48 9.10 14.82
CA GLY A 25 -20.25 9.83 15.10
C GLY A 25 -19.42 9.24 16.25
N VAL A 26 -19.89 8.15 16.87
CA VAL A 26 -19.18 7.47 17.96
C VAL A 26 -18.17 6.50 17.38
N VAL A 27 -16.91 6.64 17.75
CA VAL A 27 -15.82 5.77 17.31
C VAL A 27 -15.97 4.36 17.89
N ARG A 28 -15.89 3.32 17.04
CA ARG A 28 -16.08 1.91 17.43
C ARG A 28 -14.95 1.04 16.89
N LEU A 29 -14.62 -0.01 17.65
CA LEU A 29 -13.73 -1.07 17.21
C LEU A 29 -14.51 -2.04 16.33
N ARG A 30 -13.99 -2.36 15.14
CA ARG A 30 -14.60 -3.32 14.20
C ARG A 30 -13.58 -4.37 13.82
N HIS A 31 -13.98 -5.64 13.88
CA HIS A 31 -13.16 -6.74 13.38
C HIS A 31 -13.16 -6.75 11.84
N LEU A 32 -12.01 -7.06 11.24
CA LEU A 32 -11.76 -7.08 9.81
C LEU A 32 -11.26 -8.47 9.40
N PRO A 33 -12.16 -9.45 9.21
CA PRO A 33 -11.77 -10.77 8.73
C PRO A 33 -11.17 -10.75 7.31
N GLY A 34 -11.45 -9.72 6.50
CA GLY A 34 -10.80 -9.47 5.21
C GLY A 34 -9.55 -8.58 5.27
N GLY A 35 -9.04 -8.31 6.48
CA GLY A 35 -7.81 -7.56 6.71
C GLY A 35 -7.84 -6.11 6.20
N VAL A 36 -6.68 -5.64 5.72
CA VAL A 36 -6.48 -4.24 5.30
C VAL A 36 -7.33 -3.90 4.05
N ASP A 37 -7.59 -4.86 3.17
CA ASP A 37 -8.48 -4.65 2.01
C ASP A 37 -9.92 -4.30 2.42
N GLU A 38 -10.43 -4.98 3.45
CA GLU A 38 -11.76 -4.69 3.98
C GLU A 38 -11.79 -3.27 4.58
N TYR A 39 -10.74 -2.87 5.29
CA TYR A 39 -10.60 -1.52 5.82
C TYR A 39 -10.66 -0.44 4.72
N LEU A 40 -9.88 -0.62 3.64
CA LEU A 40 -9.84 0.33 2.52
C LEU A 40 -11.19 0.43 1.81
N ARG A 41 -11.89 -0.69 1.63
CA ARG A 41 -13.26 -0.71 1.07
C ARG A 41 -14.25 0.05 1.95
N LEU A 42 -14.22 -0.18 3.26
CA LEU A 42 -15.09 0.51 4.22
C LEU A 42 -14.83 2.03 4.19
N ARG A 43 -13.56 2.46 4.14
CA ARG A 43 -13.20 3.87 4.01
C ARG A 43 -13.65 4.51 2.71
N ALA A 44 -13.55 3.81 1.59
CA ALA A 44 -14.06 4.30 0.31
C ALA A 44 -15.58 4.54 0.35
N THR A 45 -16.34 3.63 0.98
CA THR A 45 -17.80 3.80 1.15
C THR A 45 -18.17 4.94 2.10
N GLU A 46 -17.39 5.18 3.16
CA GLU A 46 -17.60 6.34 4.05
C GLU A 46 -17.39 7.65 3.29
N ASN A 47 -16.29 7.77 2.53
CA ASN A 47 -16.01 8.96 1.72
C ASN A 47 -17.09 9.21 0.65
N THR A 48 -17.61 8.15 0.03
CA THR A 48 -18.71 8.29 -0.94
C THR A 48 -20.02 8.70 -0.26
N SER A 49 -20.29 8.24 0.97
CA SER A 49 -21.50 8.61 1.72
C SER A 49 -21.49 10.05 2.22
N LEU A 50 -20.30 10.61 2.48
CA LEU A 50 -20.10 12.04 2.79
C LEU A 50 -20.25 12.93 1.55
N SER A 51 -19.90 12.42 0.36
CA SER A 51 -20.09 13.13 -0.92
C SER A 51 -21.48 12.94 -1.55
N GLY A 52 -22.23 11.92 -1.13
CA GLY A 52 -23.50 11.49 -1.73
C GLY A 52 -24.77 12.13 -1.16
N ARG A 53 -24.66 13.18 -0.32
CA ARG A 53 -25.83 13.92 0.18
C ARG A 53 -26.42 14.93 -0.81
N VAL A 54 -26.01 14.86 -2.06
CA VAL A 54 -26.63 15.57 -3.18
C VAL A 54 -26.89 14.53 -4.29
N THR A 55 -28.17 14.46 -4.66
CA THR A 55 -28.80 13.72 -5.77
C THR A 55 -29.06 12.22 -5.59
N GLY A 56 -30.35 11.92 -5.32
CA GLY A 56 -30.91 10.58 -5.43
C GLY A 56 -31.38 10.22 -6.83
N VAL A 57 -31.81 8.96 -6.93
CA VAL A 57 -32.58 8.30 -8.01
C VAL A 57 -31.77 7.82 -9.21
N ALA A 58 -31.54 6.51 -9.31
CA ALA A 58 -32.24 5.65 -10.26
C ALA A 58 -31.70 4.20 -10.24
N SER A 59 -32.63 3.26 -10.18
CA SER A 59 -32.43 1.83 -10.39
C SER A 59 -32.21 1.53 -11.88
N ALA A 60 -31.18 0.77 -12.25
CA ALA A 60 -31.15 -0.02 -13.49
C ALA A 60 -30.02 -1.06 -13.47
N LYS A 61 -30.42 -2.32 -13.28
CA LYS A 61 -30.08 -3.51 -14.09
C LYS A 61 -28.63 -3.66 -14.57
N ALA A 62 -27.95 -4.65 -13.97
CA ALA A 62 -26.67 -5.20 -14.40
C ALA A 62 -26.66 -5.66 -15.88
N PRO A 63 -25.52 -5.53 -16.57
CA PRO A 63 -25.09 -6.49 -17.57
C PRO A 63 -24.06 -7.46 -16.98
N ALA A 64 -24.11 -8.69 -17.49
CA ALA A 64 -23.18 -9.77 -17.17
C ALA A 64 -21.74 -9.37 -17.48
N ILE A 65 -20.84 -9.70 -16.56
CA ILE A 65 -19.39 -9.58 -16.74
C ILE A 65 -18.95 -10.83 -17.51
N GLU A 66 -18.70 -10.67 -18.81
CA GLU A 66 -17.91 -11.64 -19.57
C GLU A 66 -16.44 -11.55 -19.12
N PRO A 67 -15.73 -12.67 -18.91
CA PRO A 67 -14.29 -12.62 -18.68
C PRO A 67 -13.59 -12.39 -20.01
N SER A 68 -13.37 -11.13 -20.37
CA SER A 68 -12.37 -10.73 -21.36
C SER A 68 -11.50 -9.66 -20.69
N SER A 69 -10.18 -9.82 -20.59
CA SER A 69 -9.27 -10.20 -21.66
C SER A 69 -8.00 -10.81 -21.06
N ALA A 70 -7.53 -11.91 -21.63
CA ALA A 70 -6.11 -12.21 -21.55
C ALA A 70 -5.36 -11.02 -22.17
N LEU A 71 -4.41 -10.45 -21.43
CA LEU A 71 -3.61 -9.31 -21.87
C LEU A 71 -3.10 -9.52 -23.29
N SER A 72 -3.16 -8.49 -24.13
CA SER A 72 -2.55 -8.55 -25.46
C SER A 72 -1.04 -8.79 -25.33
N GLY A 73 -0.42 -9.46 -26.31
CA GLY A 73 1.02 -9.75 -26.25
C GLY A 73 1.93 -8.50 -26.21
N ALA A 74 1.39 -7.31 -26.48
CA ALA A 74 2.07 -6.04 -26.27
C ALA A 74 2.02 -5.60 -24.80
N GLU A 75 0.86 -5.75 -24.14
CA GLU A 75 0.66 -5.47 -22.72
C GLU A 75 1.49 -6.43 -21.85
N LEU A 76 1.54 -7.72 -22.18
CA LEU A 76 2.40 -8.69 -21.48
C LEU A 76 3.89 -8.31 -21.53
N ARG A 77 4.40 -7.92 -22.71
CA ARG A 77 5.80 -7.48 -22.84
C ARG A 77 6.08 -6.18 -22.10
N ALA A 78 5.11 -5.27 -22.06
CA ALA A 78 5.22 -4.03 -21.30
C ALA A 78 5.28 -4.33 -19.79
N ALA A 79 4.36 -5.17 -19.29
CA ALA A 79 4.33 -5.61 -17.89
C ALA A 79 5.63 -6.34 -17.49
N GLN A 80 6.15 -7.26 -18.31
CA GLN A 80 7.41 -7.96 -18.05
C GLN A 80 8.61 -7.01 -17.96
N LYS A 81 8.66 -6.01 -18.85
CA LYS A 81 9.73 -5.00 -18.86
C LYS A 81 9.65 -4.11 -17.63
N GLU A 82 8.44 -3.72 -17.24
CA GLU A 82 8.22 -2.92 -16.04
C GLU A 82 8.61 -3.72 -14.79
N PHE A 83 8.19 -4.97 -14.68
CA PHE A 83 8.54 -5.89 -13.59
C PHE A 83 10.06 -5.97 -13.39
N THR A 84 10.80 -6.26 -14.45
CA THR A 84 12.28 -6.32 -14.42
C THR A 84 12.91 -4.98 -14.02
N SER A 85 12.33 -3.86 -14.47
CA SER A 85 12.80 -2.53 -14.10
C SER A 85 12.57 -2.23 -12.63
N VAL A 86 11.41 -2.63 -12.09
CA VAL A 86 11.04 -2.45 -10.68
C VAL A 86 11.96 -3.29 -9.79
N GLU A 87 12.22 -4.56 -10.12
CA GLU A 87 13.19 -5.41 -9.39
C GLU A 87 14.57 -4.75 -9.26
N ARG A 88 15.08 -4.21 -10.38
CA ARG A 88 16.38 -3.52 -10.37
C ARG A 88 16.37 -2.26 -9.51
N ARG A 89 15.24 -1.54 -9.44
CA ARG A 89 15.11 -0.35 -8.59
C ARG A 89 15.01 -0.74 -7.11
N LEU A 90 14.24 -1.78 -6.79
CA LEU A 90 14.14 -2.34 -5.44
C LEU A 90 15.53 -2.71 -4.89
N GLY A 91 16.34 -3.44 -5.66
CA GLY A 91 17.70 -3.80 -5.26
C GLY A 91 18.58 -2.57 -4.95
N LYS A 92 18.50 -1.53 -5.79
CA LYS A 92 19.26 -0.29 -5.58
C LYS A 92 18.79 0.52 -4.37
N LEU A 93 17.48 0.56 -4.11
CA LEU A 93 16.92 1.23 -2.94
C LEU A 93 17.34 0.51 -1.67
N GLN A 94 17.30 -0.82 -1.66
CA GLN A 94 17.77 -1.61 -0.54
C GLN A 94 19.25 -1.36 -0.22
N GLU A 95 20.10 -1.30 -1.25
CA GLU A 95 21.52 -0.95 -1.10
C GLU A 95 21.70 0.46 -0.52
N GLN A 96 20.93 1.44 -0.99
CA GLN A 96 20.97 2.82 -0.49
C GLN A 96 20.51 2.92 0.97
N ILE A 97 19.43 2.24 1.34
CA ILE A 97 18.92 2.19 2.72
C ILE A 97 19.99 1.58 3.64
N ASN A 98 20.59 0.47 3.24
CA ASN A 98 21.64 -0.18 4.02
C ASN A 98 22.87 0.72 4.18
N ALA A 99 23.30 1.40 3.11
CA ALA A 99 24.40 2.35 3.16
C ALA A 99 24.09 3.55 4.07
N ALA A 100 22.88 4.10 3.99
CA ALA A 100 22.44 5.21 4.84
C ALA A 100 22.37 4.81 6.32
N ARG A 101 21.86 3.62 6.63
CA ARG A 101 21.84 3.08 8.00
C ARG A 101 23.24 2.84 8.56
N LEU A 102 24.17 2.35 7.73
CA LEU A 102 25.57 2.19 8.14
C LEU A 102 26.21 3.56 8.43
N ALA A 103 26.01 4.54 7.55
CA ALA A 103 26.51 5.90 7.74
C ALA A 103 25.92 6.57 8.99
N LEU A 104 24.65 6.28 9.32
CA LEU A 104 24.02 6.74 10.56
C LEU A 104 24.67 6.13 11.80
N ALA A 105 25.02 4.84 11.74
CA ALA A 105 25.68 4.15 12.85
C ALA A 105 27.10 4.68 13.13
N ASP A 106 27.81 5.13 12.09
CA ASP A 106 29.16 5.70 12.20
C ASP A 106 29.18 7.19 12.61
N ARG A 107 28.02 7.87 12.66
CA ARG A 107 27.93 9.29 13.04
C ARG A 107 28.04 9.49 14.56
N ASP A 108 28.48 10.70 14.93
CA ASP A 108 28.46 11.18 16.32
C ASP A 108 27.02 11.25 16.85
N GLN A 109 26.74 10.46 17.88
CA GLN A 109 25.42 10.35 18.51
C GLN A 109 24.99 11.62 19.24
N SER A 110 25.89 12.60 19.40
CA SER A 110 25.62 13.89 20.02
C SER A 110 25.01 14.91 19.03
N ASP A 111 25.11 14.67 17.71
CA ASP A 111 24.53 15.52 16.66
C ASP A 111 23.08 15.13 16.35
N TYR A 112 22.18 15.44 17.28
CA TYR A 112 20.75 15.11 17.15
C TYR A 112 20.08 15.70 15.90
N LEU A 113 20.52 16.87 15.44
CA LEU A 113 19.96 17.50 14.23
C LEU A 113 20.39 16.73 12.98
N GLY A 114 21.68 16.41 12.85
CA GLY A 114 22.18 15.63 11.72
C GLY A 114 21.60 14.21 11.68
N LEU A 115 21.44 13.57 12.84
CA LEU A 115 20.79 12.25 12.96
C LEU A 115 19.31 12.29 12.55
N GLY A 116 18.58 13.35 12.93
CA GLY A 116 17.18 13.52 12.55
C GLY A 116 16.98 13.63 11.04
N VAL A 117 17.81 14.43 10.37
CA VAL A 117 17.79 14.57 8.90
C VAL A 117 18.08 13.25 8.20
N GLU A 118 19.05 12.47 8.69
CA GLU A 118 19.34 11.17 8.08
C GLU A 118 18.29 10.10 8.36
N MET A 119 17.68 10.12 9.54
CA MET A 119 16.53 9.24 9.82
C MET A 119 15.34 9.58 8.91
N GLU A 120 15.07 10.86 8.67
CA GLU A 120 14.02 11.28 7.72
C GLU A 120 14.35 10.83 6.29
N ARG A 121 15.62 10.95 5.88
CA ARG A 121 16.09 10.44 4.58
C ARG A 121 15.91 8.93 4.46
N ILE A 122 16.28 8.16 5.48
CA ILE A 122 16.10 6.70 5.51
C ILE A 122 14.60 6.37 5.41
N GLY A 123 13.75 7.04 6.17
CA GLY A 123 12.30 6.85 6.11
C GLY A 123 11.71 7.15 4.73
N ALA A 124 12.21 8.19 4.04
CA ALA A 124 11.79 8.49 2.67
C ALA A 124 12.18 7.39 1.67
N LEU A 125 13.40 6.85 1.78
CA LEU A 125 13.86 5.72 0.95
C LEU A 125 13.05 4.45 1.24
N GLU A 126 12.72 4.19 2.50
CA GLU A 126 11.87 3.06 2.90
C GLU A 126 10.44 3.20 2.37
N SER A 127 9.90 4.41 2.33
CA SER A 127 8.59 4.69 1.72
C SER A 127 8.61 4.42 0.22
N GLU A 128 9.65 4.88 -0.49
CA GLU A 128 9.82 4.63 -1.92
C GLU A 128 9.99 3.12 -2.23
N LEU A 129 10.73 2.40 -1.37
CA LEU A 129 10.87 0.95 -1.46
C LEU A 129 9.48 0.28 -1.39
N GLY A 130 8.67 0.62 -0.39
CA GLY A 130 7.33 0.05 -0.23
C GLY A 130 6.38 0.35 -1.40
N GLU A 131 6.44 1.56 -1.97
CA GLU A 131 5.67 1.91 -3.17
C GLU A 131 6.05 1.04 -4.38
N LEU A 132 7.36 0.81 -4.59
CA LEU A 132 7.84 -0.06 -5.66
C LEU A 132 7.55 -1.53 -5.40
N GLU A 133 7.57 -1.99 -4.15
CA GLU A 133 7.19 -3.37 -3.79
C GLU A 133 5.72 -3.62 -4.13
N ASN A 134 4.83 -2.68 -3.79
CA ASN A 134 3.41 -2.77 -4.18
C ASN A 134 3.27 -2.87 -5.71
N ARG A 135 3.98 -2.01 -6.44
CA ARG A 135 3.96 -2.05 -7.91
C ARG A 135 4.50 -3.36 -8.46
N TRP A 136 5.53 -3.94 -7.84
CA TRP A 136 6.09 -5.22 -8.22
C TRP A 136 5.08 -6.35 -8.06
N TYR A 137 4.35 -6.39 -6.94
CA TYR A 137 3.28 -7.36 -6.71
C TYR A 137 2.14 -7.23 -7.73
N GLU A 138 1.64 -6.00 -7.97
CA GLU A 138 0.61 -5.76 -8.99
C GLU A 138 1.03 -6.26 -10.37
N LEU A 139 2.28 -6.03 -10.76
CA LEU A 139 2.83 -6.50 -12.03
C LEU A 139 2.97 -8.03 -12.05
N GLY A 140 3.28 -8.66 -10.92
CA GLY A 140 3.33 -10.11 -10.77
C GLY A 140 1.96 -10.76 -11.01
N GLU A 141 0.91 -10.22 -10.38
CA GLU A 141 -0.48 -10.71 -10.56
C GLU A 141 -0.99 -10.55 -12.00
N ILE A 142 -0.50 -9.52 -12.71
CA ILE A 142 -0.81 -9.30 -14.13
C ILE A 142 -0.07 -10.31 -15.03
N LEU A 143 1.07 -10.83 -14.59
CA LEU A 143 1.92 -11.75 -15.38
C LEU A 143 1.63 -13.23 -15.11
N GLU A 144 0.89 -13.56 -14.05
CA GLU A 144 0.39 -14.91 -13.73
C GLU A 144 -0.85 -15.28 -14.57
#